data_AF-A0A965Y8X6-F1
#
_entry.id   AF-A0A965Y8X6-F1
#
_cell.length_a   1.000
_cell.length_b   1.000
_cell.length_c   1.000
_cell.angle_alpha   90.00
_cell.angle_beta   90.00
_cell.angle_gamma   90.00
#
_symmetry.space_group_name_H-M   'P 1'
#
loop_
_entity.id
_entity.type
_entity.pdbx_description
1 polymer ?
#
loop_
_entity_poly.entity_id
_entity_poly.type
_entity_poly.pdbx_seq_one_letter_code
_entity_poly.pdbx_strand_id
1 'polypeptide(L)'
;MKTNWNEYKFRPSGLVYIMTNGRKKGELSETCKTYLDEIFVEKETGRKKIIQNKYMTKGTFREDESIEFFCEVCNVDFAFKNNKTYENDYVRGTPDLIFKDEIIDIKTNWDYFTYRKADANQYYWQIQAYLWLTGKKKGKIAFCLLNNSDEDIASEQYRASFNNPYKQDTIEYFAYEEETNEQIEKNMKFDDLSKEKKVKIIEFDYSEKDIELLKEKILVCREYLKTLEI
;
A
#
# COMPACT_ATOMS: atom_id res chain seq x y z
N MET A 1 5.50 20.30 -21.30
CA MET A 1 4.28 21.09 -21.02
C MET A 1 4.23 21.27 -19.52
N LYS A 2 4.03 22.51 -19.04
CA LYS A 2 3.92 22.79 -17.60
C LYS A 2 2.64 22.14 -17.06
N THR A 3 2.71 21.49 -15.90
CA THR A 3 1.56 20.79 -15.32
C THR A 3 0.47 21.79 -14.93
N ASN A 4 -0.79 21.53 -15.29
CA ASN A 4 -1.90 22.33 -14.79
C ASN A 4 -2.28 21.88 -13.37
N TRP A 5 -1.71 22.55 -12.37
CA TRP A 5 -1.95 22.21 -10.96
C TRP A 5 -3.40 22.40 -10.51
N ASN A 6 -4.20 23.24 -11.18
CA ASN A 6 -5.62 23.42 -10.86
C ASN A 6 -6.44 22.14 -11.06
N GLU A 7 -6.04 21.30 -12.00
CA GLU A 7 -6.75 20.08 -12.42
C GLU A 7 -5.99 18.83 -11.98
N TYR A 8 -4.92 18.97 -11.19
CA TYR A 8 -4.10 17.84 -10.81
C TYR A 8 -4.88 16.83 -9.96
N LYS A 9 -5.01 15.60 -10.46
CA LYS A 9 -5.77 14.52 -9.81
C LYS A 9 -4.83 13.66 -8.96
N PHE A 10 -5.09 13.59 -7.66
CA PHE A 10 -4.28 12.81 -6.72
C PHE A 10 -4.60 11.31 -6.83
N ARG A 11 -3.59 10.46 -6.62
CA ARG A 11 -3.77 9.00 -6.52
C ARG A 11 -4.29 8.64 -5.11
N PRO A 12 -5.31 7.77 -4.98
CA PRO A 12 -5.87 7.35 -3.70
C PRO A 12 -4.84 6.88 -2.65
N SER A 13 -3.82 6.13 -3.07
CA SER A 13 -2.76 5.63 -2.18
C SER A 13 -1.89 6.74 -1.55
N GLY A 14 -1.81 7.92 -2.19
CA GLY A 14 -1.05 9.04 -1.66
C GLY A 14 -1.86 10.00 -0.78
N LEU A 15 -3.17 9.76 -0.62
CA LEU A 15 -4.04 10.68 0.11
C LEU A 15 -3.74 10.70 1.61
N VAL A 16 -3.19 9.61 2.16
CA VAL A 16 -2.75 9.55 3.56
C VAL A 16 -1.72 10.65 3.89
N TYR A 17 -0.83 10.98 2.94
CA TYR A 17 0.19 12.01 3.15
C TYR A 17 -0.42 13.41 3.13
N ILE A 18 -1.32 13.70 2.19
CA ILE A 18 -1.94 15.03 2.12
C ILE A 18 -2.90 15.27 3.29
N MET A 19 -3.54 14.22 3.80
CA MET A 19 -4.48 14.31 4.92
C MET A 19 -3.80 14.32 6.30
N THR A 20 -2.47 14.30 6.35
CA THR A 20 -1.72 14.47 7.59
C THR A 20 -1.87 15.90 8.10
N ASN A 21 -2.39 16.05 9.33
CA ASN A 21 -2.64 17.34 9.96
C ASN A 21 -1.35 18.12 10.23
N GLY A 22 -1.37 19.43 9.95
CA GLY A 22 -0.31 20.35 10.35
C GLY A 22 -0.31 20.59 11.85
N ARG A 23 0.82 21.09 12.39
CA ARG A 23 0.92 21.46 13.81
C ARG A 23 -0.01 22.62 14.18
N LYS A 24 -0.23 23.55 13.25
CA LYS A 24 -1.23 24.61 13.38
C LYS A 24 -2.41 24.34 12.45
N LYS A 25 -3.59 24.76 12.89
CA LYS A 25 -4.82 24.67 12.10
C LYS A 25 -4.64 25.49 10.82
N GLY A 26 -4.89 24.85 9.67
CA GLY A 26 -4.80 25.47 8.35
C GLY A 26 -3.43 25.35 7.66
N GLU A 27 -2.37 24.94 8.37
CA GLU A 27 -1.06 24.70 7.75
C GLU A 27 -0.98 23.28 7.15
N LEU A 28 -0.27 23.14 6.02
CA LEU A 28 0.15 21.83 5.51
C LEU A 28 1.21 21.24 6.45
N SER A 29 1.09 19.94 6.76
CA SER A 29 2.13 19.22 7.49
C SER A 29 3.40 19.09 6.67
N GLU A 30 4.54 18.89 7.33
CA GLU A 30 5.80 18.63 6.63
C GLU A 30 5.72 17.36 5.77
N THR A 31 5.04 16.31 6.25
CA THR A 31 4.76 15.09 5.45
C THR A 31 3.98 15.41 4.18
N CYS A 32 2.95 16.25 4.27
CA CYS A 32 2.20 16.69 3.09
C CYS A 32 3.09 17.46 2.12
N LYS A 33 3.89 18.43 2.61
CA LYS A 33 4.79 19.22 1.76
C LYS A 33 5.83 18.35 1.05
N THR A 34 6.47 17.42 1.77
CA THR A 34 7.42 16.47 1.18
C THR A 34 6.77 15.65 0.06
N TYR A 35 5.55 15.15 0.26
CA TYR A 35 4.83 14.41 -0.77
C TYR A 35 4.46 15.28 -1.98
N LEU A 36 4.08 16.54 -1.78
CA LEU A 36 3.79 17.48 -2.86
C LEU A 36 5.05 17.86 -3.65
N ASP A 37 6.19 18.02 -2.97
CA ASP A 37 7.49 18.26 -3.61
C ASP A 37 7.90 17.08 -4.51
N GLU A 38 7.71 15.84 -4.04
CA GLU A 38 7.95 14.64 -4.85
C GLU A 38 7.06 14.61 -6.11
N ILE A 39 5.77 14.95 -5.98
CA ILE A 39 4.86 15.08 -7.12
C ILE A 39 5.34 16.16 -8.09
N PHE A 40 5.73 17.32 -7.57
CA PHE A 40 6.20 18.45 -8.37
C PHE A 40 7.44 18.08 -9.17
N VAL A 41 8.46 17.54 -8.51
CA VAL A 41 9.71 17.08 -9.15
C VAL A 41 9.42 16.04 -10.22
N GLU A 42 8.54 15.07 -9.94
CA GLU A 42 8.13 14.07 -10.95
C GLU A 42 7.53 14.72 -12.18
N LYS A 43 6.56 15.63 -12.01
CA LYS A 43 5.79 16.16 -13.14
C LYS A 43 6.54 17.20 -13.95
N GLU A 44 7.36 18.02 -13.30
CA GLU A 44 8.09 19.09 -13.99
C GLU A 44 9.43 18.61 -14.56
N THR A 45 10.06 17.60 -13.95
CA THR A 45 11.41 17.15 -14.37
C THR A 45 11.46 15.72 -14.91
N GLY A 46 10.40 14.93 -14.71
CA GLY A 46 10.40 13.50 -15.03
C GLY A 46 11.23 12.63 -14.08
N ARG A 47 11.91 13.23 -13.08
CA ARG A 47 12.69 12.48 -12.09
C ARG A 47 11.77 11.88 -11.05
N LYS A 48 11.92 10.58 -10.82
CA LYS A 48 11.17 9.85 -9.80
C LYS A 48 12.12 9.20 -8.82
N LYS A 49 11.79 9.24 -7.53
CA LYS A 49 12.45 8.37 -6.57
C LYS A 49 12.11 6.93 -6.93
N ILE A 50 13.11 6.05 -6.92
CA ILE A 50 12.88 4.62 -7.02
C ILE A 50 12.44 4.16 -5.64
N ILE A 51 11.14 4.21 -5.37
CA ILE A 51 10.56 3.84 -4.07
C ILE A 51 10.22 2.34 -4.03
N GLN A 52 10.40 1.58 -5.12
CA GLN A 52 10.13 0.13 -5.12
C GLN A 52 10.97 -0.60 -4.06
N ASN A 53 10.31 -0.97 -2.97
CA ASN A 53 10.85 -1.87 -1.96
C ASN A 53 10.23 -3.26 -2.14
N LYS A 54 10.90 -4.28 -1.58
CA LYS A 54 10.47 -5.68 -1.66
C LYS A 54 8.99 -5.90 -1.30
N TYR A 55 8.47 -5.14 -0.35
CA TYR A 55 7.07 -5.22 0.11
C TYR A 55 6.07 -4.80 -0.98
N MET A 56 6.31 -3.65 -1.63
CA MET A 56 5.44 -3.17 -2.71
C MET A 56 5.55 -4.04 -3.97
N THR A 57 6.76 -4.54 -4.24
CA THR A 57 7.02 -5.48 -5.33
C THR A 57 6.22 -6.77 -5.16
N LYS A 58 6.27 -7.40 -3.97
CA LYS A 58 5.45 -8.57 -3.64
C LYS A 58 3.95 -8.29 -3.78
N GLY A 59 3.49 -7.15 -3.25
CA GLY A 59 2.09 -6.72 -3.36
C GLY A 59 1.62 -6.69 -4.82
N THR A 60 2.43 -6.11 -5.71
CA THR A 60 2.09 -5.99 -7.13
C THR A 60 2.12 -7.34 -7.84
N PHE A 61 3.19 -8.13 -7.66
CA PHE A 61 3.37 -9.39 -8.38
C PHE A 61 2.41 -10.49 -7.95
N ARG A 62 1.93 -10.45 -6.71
CA ARG A 62 1.08 -11.49 -6.13
C ARG A 62 -0.33 -10.99 -5.83
N GLU A 63 -0.73 -9.88 -6.45
CA GLU A 63 -2.08 -9.34 -6.29
C GLU A 63 -3.14 -10.34 -6.78
N ASP A 64 -2.92 -10.96 -7.95
CA ASP A 64 -3.85 -11.93 -8.53
C ASP A 64 -3.97 -13.18 -7.63
N GLU A 65 -2.85 -13.70 -7.15
CA GLU A 65 -2.83 -14.84 -6.21
C GLU A 65 -3.49 -14.47 -4.87
N SER A 66 -3.28 -13.26 -4.36
CA SER A 66 -3.96 -12.79 -3.15
C SER A 66 -5.46 -12.63 -3.35
N ILE A 67 -5.90 -12.20 -4.54
CA ILE A 67 -7.33 -12.16 -4.89
C ILE A 67 -7.91 -13.58 -4.90
N GLU A 68 -7.24 -14.53 -5.56
CA GLU A 68 -7.68 -15.94 -5.61
C GLU A 68 -7.77 -16.54 -4.21
N PHE A 69 -6.72 -16.35 -3.40
CA PHE A 69 -6.68 -16.85 -2.03
C PHE A 69 -7.76 -16.20 -1.14
N PHE A 70 -7.97 -14.89 -1.26
CA PHE A 70 -9.07 -14.20 -0.60
C PHE A 70 -10.43 -14.82 -0.98
N CYS A 71 -10.65 -15.09 -2.26
CA CYS A 71 -11.90 -15.66 -2.73
C CYS A 71 -12.14 -17.08 -2.20
N GLU A 72 -11.09 -17.90 -2.17
CA GLU A 72 -11.14 -19.24 -1.57
C GLU A 72 -11.51 -19.17 -0.09
N VAL A 73 -10.80 -18.35 0.69
CA VAL A 73 -11.00 -18.27 2.15
C VAL A 73 -12.35 -17.66 2.51
N CYS A 74 -12.82 -16.68 1.74
CA CYS A 74 -14.06 -15.97 2.01
C CYS A 74 -15.28 -16.54 1.27
N ASN A 75 -15.13 -17.65 0.53
CA ASN A 75 -16.17 -18.27 -0.30
C ASN A 75 -16.82 -17.25 -1.26
N VAL A 76 -16.00 -16.54 -2.01
CA VAL A 76 -16.44 -15.57 -3.03
C VAL A 76 -16.34 -16.21 -4.41
N ASP A 77 -17.48 -16.64 -4.96
CA ASP A 77 -17.51 -17.44 -6.19
C ASP A 77 -17.19 -16.66 -7.48
N PHE A 78 -17.32 -15.33 -7.47
CA PHE A 78 -17.25 -14.49 -8.69
C PHE A 78 -16.56 -13.13 -8.44
N ALA A 79 -15.29 -13.15 -8.05
CA ALA A 79 -14.48 -11.94 -8.04
C ALA A 79 -13.69 -11.80 -9.34
N PHE A 80 -13.78 -10.63 -9.96
CA PHE A 80 -12.94 -10.27 -11.10
C PHE A 80 -12.12 -9.04 -10.74
N LYS A 81 -10.81 -9.11 -10.98
CA LYS A 81 -9.94 -7.97 -10.87
C LYS A 81 -10.41 -6.84 -11.78
N ASN A 82 -10.62 -5.68 -11.19
CA ASN A 82 -10.98 -4.48 -11.91
C ASN A 82 -9.73 -3.84 -12.51
N ASN A 83 -9.70 -3.76 -13.84
CA ASN A 83 -8.65 -3.07 -14.58
C ASN A 83 -9.07 -1.64 -15.01
N LYS A 84 -10.28 -1.21 -14.67
CA LYS A 84 -10.80 0.11 -15.06
C LYS A 84 -10.38 1.17 -14.05
N THR A 85 -9.70 2.20 -14.54
CA THR A 85 -9.44 3.43 -13.78
C THR A 85 -10.68 4.33 -13.77
N TYR A 86 -10.99 4.87 -12.61
CA TYR A 86 -12.03 5.87 -12.38
C TYR A 86 -11.36 7.20 -12.03
N GLU A 87 -12.01 8.31 -12.40
CA GLU A 87 -11.55 9.64 -12.07
C GLU A 87 -12.70 10.62 -11.93
N ASN A 88 -12.45 11.67 -11.15
CA ASN A 88 -13.27 12.87 -11.07
C ASN A 88 -12.34 14.10 -11.15
N ASP A 89 -12.80 15.27 -10.72
CA ASP A 89 -12.00 16.50 -10.79
C ASP A 89 -10.86 16.56 -9.77
N TYR A 90 -10.79 15.63 -8.82
CA TYR A 90 -9.89 15.68 -7.66
C TYR A 90 -8.93 14.50 -7.57
N VAL A 91 -9.42 13.29 -7.87
CA VAL A 91 -8.69 12.03 -7.68
C VAL A 91 -8.86 11.09 -8.87
N ARG A 92 -7.89 10.19 -9.04
CA ARG A 92 -7.89 9.15 -10.09
C ARG A 92 -7.29 7.85 -9.56
N GLY A 93 -8.00 6.73 -9.68
CA GLY A 93 -7.53 5.45 -9.15
C GLY A 93 -8.23 4.22 -9.73
N THR A 94 -7.67 3.05 -9.46
CA THR A 94 -8.15 1.75 -9.89
C THR A 94 -8.30 0.89 -8.63
N PRO A 95 -9.52 0.68 -8.10
CA PRO A 95 -9.75 -0.29 -7.02
C PRO A 95 -9.53 -1.72 -7.53
N ASP A 96 -9.14 -2.64 -6.65
CA ASP A 96 -8.79 -4.02 -7.04
C ASP A 96 -10.04 -4.84 -7.38
N LEU A 97 -11.03 -4.87 -6.49
CA LEU A 97 -12.28 -5.61 -6.67
C LEU A 97 -13.48 -4.70 -6.49
N ILE A 98 -14.45 -4.81 -7.41
CA ILE A 98 -15.69 -4.04 -7.40
C ILE A 98 -16.87 -5.00 -7.40
N PHE A 99 -17.65 -4.97 -6.33
CA PHE A 99 -18.90 -5.69 -6.21
C PHE A 99 -20.10 -4.76 -6.34
N LYS A 100 -21.31 -5.32 -6.24
CA LYS A 100 -22.56 -4.57 -6.37
C LYS A 100 -22.64 -3.42 -5.38
N ASP A 101 -22.33 -3.67 -4.11
CA ASP A 101 -22.54 -2.71 -3.02
C ASP A 101 -21.23 -2.29 -2.32
N GLU A 102 -20.10 -2.90 -2.69
CA GLU A 102 -18.82 -2.68 -2.03
C GLU A 102 -17.59 -2.71 -2.94
N ILE A 103 -16.49 -2.18 -2.42
CA ILE A 103 -15.13 -2.27 -2.98
C ILE A 103 -14.28 -3.09 -2.03
N ILE A 104 -13.40 -3.94 -2.56
CA ILE A 104 -12.37 -4.62 -1.78
C ILE A 104 -11.01 -4.28 -2.39
N ASP A 105 -10.09 -3.83 -1.54
CA ASP A 105 -8.71 -3.53 -1.91
C ASP A 105 -7.79 -4.50 -1.14
N ILE A 106 -6.93 -5.18 -1.88
CA ILE A 106 -6.13 -6.32 -1.44
C ILE A 106 -4.76 -5.83 -1.01
N LYS A 107 -4.28 -6.34 0.13
CA LYS A 107 -2.97 -6.03 0.67
C LYS A 107 -2.21 -7.31 0.97
N THR A 108 -1.16 -7.58 0.22
CA THR A 108 -0.29 -8.74 0.46
C THR A 108 0.77 -8.39 1.50
N ASN A 109 0.74 -9.04 2.66
CA ASN A 109 1.74 -8.85 3.70
C ASN A 109 3.04 -9.60 3.39
N TRP A 110 4.17 -9.07 3.86
CA TRP A 110 5.49 -9.64 3.60
C TRP A 110 5.80 -10.83 4.48
N ASP A 111 5.59 -10.68 5.78
CA ASP A 111 5.90 -11.67 6.81
C ASP A 111 4.79 -11.73 7.86
N TYR A 112 4.89 -12.68 8.78
CA TYR A 112 3.90 -12.85 9.84
C TYR A 112 3.82 -11.62 10.77
N PHE A 113 4.93 -10.92 11.01
CA PHE A 113 4.97 -9.77 11.93
C PHE A 113 4.24 -8.55 11.37
N THR A 114 4.47 -8.23 10.10
CA THR A 114 3.79 -7.16 9.35
C THR A 114 2.30 -7.48 9.20
N TYR A 115 1.93 -8.74 9.00
CA TYR A 115 0.54 -9.17 9.01
C TYR A 115 -0.14 -8.98 10.36
N ARG A 116 0.50 -9.38 11.46
CA ARG A 116 -0.06 -9.17 12.82
C ARG A 116 -0.22 -7.71 13.18
N LYS A 117 0.70 -6.85 12.74
CA LYS A 117 0.65 -5.40 12.96
C LYS A 117 -0.21 -4.65 11.95
N ALA A 118 -0.73 -5.32 10.93
CA ALA A 118 -1.47 -4.67 9.85
C ALA A 118 -2.67 -3.87 10.41
N ASP A 119 -2.60 -2.56 10.27
CA ASP A 119 -3.72 -1.65 10.44
C ASP A 119 -4.16 -1.12 9.07
N ALA A 120 -5.45 -0.81 8.96
CA ALA A 120 -6.00 -0.22 7.74
C ALA A 120 -6.20 1.29 7.84
N ASN A 121 -5.72 1.94 8.91
CA ASN A 121 -5.87 3.38 9.11
C ASN A 121 -5.13 4.15 8.01
N GLN A 122 -3.94 3.68 7.61
CA GLN A 122 -3.18 4.24 6.50
C GLN A 122 -3.91 4.16 5.14
N TYR A 123 -4.87 3.24 4.98
CA TYR A 123 -5.64 3.04 3.76
C TYR A 123 -7.04 3.69 3.80
N TYR A 124 -7.42 4.32 4.92
CA TYR A 124 -8.73 4.93 5.08
C TYR A 124 -9.08 5.87 3.91
N TRP A 125 -8.19 6.84 3.64
CA TRP A 125 -8.40 7.82 2.58
C TRP A 125 -8.37 7.20 1.17
N GLN A 126 -7.61 6.13 0.99
CA GLN A 126 -7.60 5.37 -0.26
C GLN A 126 -8.99 4.75 -0.50
N ILE A 127 -9.56 4.08 0.51
CA ILE A 127 -10.90 3.48 0.42
C ILE A 127 -11.97 4.57 0.23
N GLN A 128 -11.96 5.65 1.02
CA GLN A 128 -12.92 6.76 0.85
C GLN A 128 -12.93 7.28 -0.59
N ALA A 129 -11.76 7.49 -1.18
CA ALA A 129 -11.64 7.94 -2.57
C ALA A 129 -12.22 6.93 -3.57
N TYR A 130 -12.02 5.63 -3.37
CA TYR A 130 -12.62 4.61 -4.23
C TYR A 130 -14.14 4.54 -4.10
N LEU A 131 -14.67 4.63 -2.89
CA LEU A 131 -16.12 4.69 -2.65
C LEU A 131 -16.74 5.92 -3.34
N TRP A 132 -16.06 7.06 -3.24
CA TRP A 132 -16.46 8.28 -3.95
C TRP A 132 -16.43 8.13 -5.48
N LEU A 133 -15.35 7.57 -6.03
CA LEU A 133 -15.16 7.38 -7.47
C LEU A 133 -16.17 6.39 -8.08
N THR A 134 -16.62 5.42 -7.31
CA THR A 134 -17.48 4.32 -7.80
C THR A 134 -18.93 4.44 -7.36
N GLY A 135 -19.25 5.41 -6.50
CA GLY A 135 -20.58 5.61 -5.91
C GLY A 135 -20.99 4.54 -4.88
N LYS A 136 -20.06 3.66 -4.47
CA LYS A 136 -20.31 2.62 -3.47
C LYS A 136 -20.33 3.20 -2.06
N LYS A 137 -20.91 2.45 -1.12
CA LYS A 137 -21.07 2.89 0.28
C LYS A 137 -20.26 2.10 1.29
N LYS A 138 -19.73 0.93 0.89
CA LYS A 138 -18.91 0.08 1.74
C LYS A 138 -17.60 -0.28 1.06
N GLY A 139 -16.52 -0.26 1.82
CA GLY A 139 -15.19 -0.62 1.36
C GLY A 139 -14.52 -1.56 2.35
N LYS A 140 -13.65 -2.44 1.85
CA LYS A 140 -12.86 -3.37 2.65
C LYS A 140 -11.40 -3.28 2.28
N ILE A 141 -10.55 -3.37 3.28
CA ILE A 141 -9.15 -3.76 3.10
C ILE A 141 -9.03 -5.22 3.51
N ALA A 142 -8.57 -6.07 2.59
CA ALA A 142 -8.32 -7.48 2.84
C ALA A 142 -6.80 -7.74 2.83
N PHE A 143 -6.25 -7.95 4.02
CA PHE A 143 -4.87 -8.35 4.21
C PHE A 143 -4.73 -9.85 3.97
N CYS A 144 -3.87 -10.23 3.03
CA CYS A 144 -3.59 -11.62 2.66
C CYS A 144 -2.15 -11.99 3.03
N LEU A 145 -2.01 -13.13 3.70
CA LEU A 145 -0.72 -13.69 4.08
C LEU A 145 -0.38 -14.90 3.21
N LEU A 146 0.35 -14.65 2.12
CA LEU A 146 0.83 -15.66 1.18
C LEU A 146 2.30 -15.97 1.42
N ASN A 147 2.67 -17.25 1.33
CA ASN A 147 4.06 -17.71 1.37
C ASN A 147 4.90 -16.93 0.38
N ASN A 148 6.08 -16.46 0.78
CA ASN A 148 7.02 -15.86 -0.16
C ASN A 148 7.58 -16.89 -1.14
N SER A 149 8.05 -16.40 -2.29
CA SER A 149 8.76 -17.27 -3.24
C SER A 149 10.13 -17.64 -2.67
N ASP A 150 10.72 -18.69 -3.22
CA ASP A 150 12.03 -19.14 -2.74
C ASP A 150 13.12 -18.11 -3.08
N GLU A 151 12.94 -17.33 -4.16
CA GLU A 151 13.83 -16.21 -4.51
C GLU A 151 13.75 -15.06 -3.49
N ASP A 152 12.54 -14.71 -3.02
CA ASP A 152 12.36 -13.70 -1.97
C ASP A 152 13.06 -14.15 -0.67
N ILE A 153 12.91 -15.42 -0.30
CA ILE A 153 13.52 -16.01 0.90
C ILE A 153 15.05 -16.01 0.76
N ALA A 154 15.58 -16.50 -0.36
CA ALA A 154 17.01 -16.51 -0.64
C ALA A 154 17.61 -15.10 -0.65
N SER A 155 16.87 -14.11 -1.17
CA SER A 155 17.32 -12.71 -1.12
C SER A 155 17.42 -12.18 0.31
N GLU A 156 16.53 -12.58 1.22
CA GLU A 156 16.59 -12.17 2.63
C GLU A 156 17.70 -12.88 3.39
N GLN A 157 17.88 -14.18 3.14
CA GLN A 157 19.00 -14.97 3.67
C GLN A 157 20.35 -14.37 3.25
N TYR A 158 20.50 -14.04 1.96
CA TYR A 158 21.70 -13.37 1.44
C TYR A 158 21.92 -11.99 2.08
N ARG A 159 20.86 -11.22 2.35
CA ARG A 159 21.01 -9.93 3.07
C ARG A 159 21.40 -10.13 4.53
N ALA A 160 20.91 -11.19 5.18
CA ALA A 160 21.21 -11.49 6.56
C ALA A 160 22.66 -11.94 6.77
N SER A 161 23.25 -12.65 5.79
CA SER A 161 24.64 -13.13 5.87
C SER A 161 25.66 -12.00 6.05
N PHE A 162 25.40 -10.79 5.53
CA PHE A 162 26.24 -9.60 5.76
C PHE A 162 26.26 -9.11 7.21
N ASN A 163 25.29 -9.53 8.02
CA ASN A 163 25.19 -9.18 9.44
C ASN A 163 25.66 -10.34 10.35
N ASN A 164 26.21 -11.42 9.79
CA ASN A 164 26.78 -12.50 10.58
C ASN A 164 27.98 -11.96 11.39
N PRO A 165 27.96 -12.04 12.73
CA PRO A 165 29.00 -11.46 13.57
C PRO A 165 30.28 -12.30 13.63
N TYR A 166 30.23 -13.54 13.13
CA TYR A 166 31.33 -14.49 13.17
C TYR A 166 32.22 -14.36 11.94
N LYS A 167 33.47 -14.79 12.08
CA LYS A 167 34.41 -14.83 10.96
C LYS A 167 33.96 -15.89 9.96
N GLN A 168 33.97 -15.55 8.67
CA GLN A 168 33.64 -16.49 7.60
C GLN A 168 34.47 -17.79 7.70
N ASP A 169 33.83 -18.90 7.32
CA ASP A 169 34.38 -20.25 7.34
C ASP A 169 34.68 -20.84 8.74
N THR A 170 34.18 -20.24 9.82
CA THR A 170 34.21 -20.87 11.17
C THR A 170 32.93 -21.68 11.44
N ILE A 171 33.00 -22.58 12.42
CA ILE A 171 31.85 -23.40 12.85
C ILE A 171 30.71 -22.50 13.34
N GLU A 172 31.03 -21.46 14.11
CA GLU A 172 30.06 -20.50 14.62
C GLU A 172 29.37 -19.72 13.50
N TYR A 173 30.10 -19.39 12.42
CA TYR A 173 29.53 -18.75 11.25
C TYR A 173 28.47 -19.63 10.60
N PHE A 174 28.79 -20.90 10.32
CA PHE A 174 27.86 -21.84 9.69
C PHE A 174 26.66 -22.13 10.57
N ALA A 175 26.85 -22.33 11.88
CA ALA A 175 25.76 -22.56 12.82
C ALA A 175 24.81 -21.36 12.91
N TYR A 176 25.35 -20.13 12.96
CA TYR A 176 24.55 -18.91 12.97
C TYR A 176 23.79 -18.70 11.66
N GLU A 177 24.44 -18.97 10.53
CA GLU A 177 23.83 -18.85 9.20
C GLU A 177 22.68 -19.84 9.02
N GLU A 178 22.86 -21.10 9.41
CA GLU A 178 21.81 -22.13 9.40
C GLU A 178 20.60 -21.72 10.23
N GLU A 179 20.79 -21.37 11.50
CA GLU A 179 19.71 -20.93 12.40
C GLU A 179 18.98 -19.69 11.86
N THR A 180 19.75 -18.71 11.35
CA THR A 180 19.18 -17.48 10.79
C THR A 180 18.35 -17.78 9.54
N ASN A 181 18.85 -18.64 8.65
CA ASN A 181 18.19 -18.98 7.40
C ASN A 181 16.88 -19.75 7.63
N GLU A 182 16.88 -20.72 8.55
CA GLU A 182 15.67 -21.43 8.97
C GLU A 182 14.63 -20.48 9.56
N GLN A 183 15.07 -19.53 10.39
CA GLN A 183 14.17 -18.56 11.01
C GLN A 183 13.60 -17.57 10.00
N ILE A 184 14.36 -17.16 8.99
CA ILE A 184 13.87 -16.33 7.87
C ILE A 184 12.81 -17.08 7.08
N GLU A 185 13.07 -18.33 6.71
CA GLU A 185 12.12 -19.16 5.97
C GLU A 185 10.81 -19.33 6.75
N LYS A 186 10.90 -19.68 8.04
CA LYS A 186 9.73 -19.80 8.92
C LYS A 186 8.92 -18.51 9.06
N ASN A 187 9.57 -17.34 8.96
CA ASN A 187 8.88 -16.05 9.02
C ASN A 187 8.18 -15.67 7.70
N MET A 188 8.48 -16.39 6.61
CA MET A 188 8.06 -16.08 5.24
C MET A 188 7.23 -17.21 4.59
N LYS A 189 7.16 -18.40 5.20
CA LYS A 189 6.24 -19.50 4.88
C LYS A 189 5.21 -19.66 6.01
N PHE A 190 3.98 -19.94 5.65
CA PHE A 190 2.80 -19.91 6.54
C PHE A 190 1.92 -21.15 6.36
N ASP A 191 2.54 -22.28 6.00
CA ASP A 191 1.87 -23.56 5.77
C ASP A 191 1.38 -24.20 7.08
N ASP A 192 1.96 -23.80 8.20
CA ASP A 192 1.55 -24.17 9.55
C ASP A 192 0.27 -23.45 10.02
N LEU A 193 -0.19 -22.42 9.29
CA LEU A 193 -1.40 -21.66 9.59
C LEU A 193 -2.60 -22.12 8.76
N SER A 194 -3.76 -22.28 9.42
CA SER A 194 -5.02 -22.50 8.71
C SER A 194 -5.37 -21.30 7.81
N LYS A 195 -6.07 -21.56 6.71
CA LYS A 195 -6.32 -20.57 5.65
C LYS A 195 -7.07 -19.35 6.17
N GLU A 196 -8.01 -19.55 7.09
CA GLU A 196 -8.86 -18.53 7.69
C GLU A 196 -8.04 -17.56 8.56
N LYS A 197 -6.90 -17.99 9.09
CA LYS A 197 -6.00 -17.13 9.86
C LYS A 197 -5.12 -16.25 8.98
N LYS A 198 -5.08 -16.52 7.66
CA LYS A 198 -4.23 -15.84 6.67
C LYS A 198 -4.96 -14.74 5.89
N VAL A 199 -6.24 -14.50 6.21
CA VAL A 199 -7.00 -13.35 5.70
C VAL A 199 -7.54 -12.52 6.86
N LYS A 200 -7.24 -11.22 6.86
CA LYS A 200 -7.76 -10.24 7.82
C LYS A 200 -8.48 -9.12 7.08
N ILE A 201 -9.76 -8.93 7.39
CA ILE A 201 -10.61 -7.93 6.74
C ILE A 201 -10.89 -6.78 7.72
N ILE A 202 -10.76 -5.55 7.22
CA ILE A 202 -11.20 -4.34 7.92
C ILE A 202 -12.17 -3.57 7.01
N GLU A 203 -13.36 -3.26 7.54
CA GLU A 203 -14.43 -2.61 6.80
C GLU A 203 -14.47 -1.09 7.06
N PHE A 204 -14.97 -0.35 6.07
CA PHE A 204 -15.11 1.09 6.08
C PHE A 204 -16.43 1.49 5.43
N ASP A 205 -17.14 2.43 6.03
CA ASP A 205 -18.31 3.07 5.42
C ASP A 205 -17.91 4.37 4.73
N TYR A 206 -18.63 4.71 3.67
CA TYR A 206 -18.48 5.98 2.98
C TYR A 206 -18.86 7.16 3.89
N SER A 207 -18.00 8.17 3.93
CA SER A 207 -18.19 9.39 4.72
C SER A 207 -18.20 10.62 3.81
N GLU A 208 -19.38 11.16 3.53
CA GLU A 208 -19.52 12.38 2.72
C GLU A 208 -18.78 13.57 3.34
N LYS A 209 -18.86 13.70 4.67
CA LYS A 209 -18.13 14.71 5.43
C LYS A 209 -16.62 14.64 5.18
N ASP A 210 -16.06 13.44 5.18
CA ASP A 210 -14.61 13.27 4.97
C ASP A 210 -14.22 13.51 3.51
N ILE A 211 -15.11 13.23 2.55
CA ILE A 211 -14.90 13.60 1.14
C ILE A 211 -14.87 15.11 0.96
N GLU A 212 -15.77 15.87 1.61
CA GLU A 212 -15.70 17.34 1.55
C GLU A 212 -14.41 17.87 2.17
N LEU A 213 -13.97 17.33 3.31
CA LEU A 213 -12.69 17.67 3.92
C LEU A 213 -11.51 17.35 2.98
N LEU A 214 -11.55 16.20 2.29
CA LEU A 214 -10.53 15.82 1.32
C LEU A 214 -10.48 16.79 0.14
N LYS A 215 -11.64 17.23 -0.39
CA LYS A 215 -11.69 18.23 -1.47
C LYS A 215 -11.05 19.54 -1.05
N GLU A 216 -11.39 20.06 0.14
CA GLU A 216 -10.78 21.27 0.68
C GLU A 216 -9.26 21.13 0.78
N LYS A 217 -8.78 19.99 1.31
CA LYS A 217 -7.35 19.73 1.43
C LYS A 217 -6.65 19.65 0.08
N ILE A 218 -7.26 19.03 -0.93
CA ILE A 218 -6.73 18.97 -2.29
C ILE A 218 -6.59 20.37 -2.89
N LEU A 219 -7.57 21.26 -2.70
CA LEU A 219 -7.49 22.64 -3.19
C LEU A 219 -6.29 23.38 -2.58
N VAL A 220 -6.08 23.25 -1.26
CA VAL A 220 -4.91 23.83 -0.58
C VAL A 220 -3.60 23.25 -1.13
N CYS A 221 -3.55 21.93 -1.38
CA CYS A 221 -2.38 21.28 -1.96
C CYS A 221 -2.08 21.79 -3.38
N ARG A 222 -3.11 22.02 -4.20
CA ARG A 222 -2.97 22.58 -5.55
C ARG A 222 -2.41 24.00 -5.53
N GLU A 223 -2.87 24.84 -4.61
CA GLU A 223 -2.29 26.18 -4.44
C GLU A 223 -0.82 26.11 -4.03
N TYR A 224 -0.46 25.23 -3.09
CA TYR A 224 0.93 25.04 -2.69
C TYR A 224 1.82 24.60 -3.85
N LEU A 225 1.38 23.63 -4.67
CA LEU A 225 2.13 23.15 -5.85
C LEU A 225 2.45 24.27 -6.85
N LYS A 226 1.60 25.30 -6.97
CA LYS A 226 1.86 26.45 -7.84
C LYS A 226 2.96 27.37 -7.34
N THR A 227 3.25 27.34 -6.04
CA THR A 227 4.30 28.17 -5.42
C THR A 227 5.69 27.56 -5.53
N LEU A 228 5.78 26.28 -5.93
CA LEU A 228 7.05 25.59 -6.09
C LEU A 228 7.72 26.00 -7.40
N GLU A 229 9.04 26.12 -7.36
CA GLU A 229 9.91 26.47 -8.48
C GLU A 229 11.06 25.45 -8.54
N ILE A 230 11.64 25.27 -9.73
CA ILE A 230 12.78 24.37 -9.98
C ILE A 230 14.07 25.02 -9.51
#